data_AF-A0A948KE83-F1
#
_entry.id   AF-A0A948KE83-F1
#
_cell.length_a   1.000
_cell.length_b   1.000
_cell.length_c   1.000
_cell.angle_alpha   90.00
_cell.angle_beta   90.00
_cell.angle_gamma   90.00
#
_symmetry.space_group_name_H-M   'P 1'
#
loop_
_entity.id
_entity.type
_entity.pdbx_description
1 polymer ?
#
loop_
_entity_poly.entity_id
_entity_poly.type
_entity_poly.pdbx_seq_one_letter_code
_entity_poly.pdbx_strand_id
1 'polypeptide(L)'
;MSQQRPVVFPKISLFAWALLLFFLAGPALGEQPQKRPQDKPASAEAAVEADRKVSLQPYLKGYYFDTKAILTAPARWEAQEWLVAGAVVGVAAGLYAYDQDLKEWAQKRRNRTTDDIARFTEPFGKGFYTVPALGLLYAYGYAVEDGKARETALLGVESFVISQVFTQILKYATHR
;
A
#
# COMPACT_ATOMS: atom_id res chain seq x y z
N MET A 1 -55.48 8.62 9.65
CA MET A 1 -54.98 7.59 8.71
C MET A 1 -53.57 7.97 8.28
N SER A 2 -52.55 7.37 8.90
CA SER A 2 -51.13 7.63 8.63
C SER A 2 -50.63 6.65 7.57
N GLN A 3 -50.39 7.13 6.36
CA GLN A 3 -49.76 6.35 5.29
C GLN A 3 -48.26 6.24 5.57
N GLN A 4 -47.82 5.12 6.16
CA GLN A 4 -46.41 4.77 6.20
C GLN A 4 -45.96 4.40 4.79
N ARG A 5 -45.08 5.21 4.19
CA ARG A 5 -44.42 4.84 2.93
C ARG A 5 -43.42 3.72 3.22
N PRO A 6 -43.38 2.63 2.43
CA PRO A 6 -42.43 1.57 2.63
C PRO A 6 -41.01 2.10 2.40
N VAL A 7 -40.10 1.78 3.33
CA VAL A 7 -38.66 2.03 3.18
C VAL A 7 -38.14 1.07 2.12
N VAL A 8 -37.93 1.56 0.91
CA VAL A 8 -37.32 0.79 -0.18
C VAL A 8 -35.80 0.84 0.01
N PHE A 9 -35.22 -0.26 0.49
CA PHE A 9 -33.77 -0.44 0.53
C PHE A 9 -33.23 -0.55 -0.91
N PRO A 10 -32.25 0.28 -1.34
CA PRO A 10 -31.58 0.04 -2.60
C PRO A 10 -30.83 -1.30 -2.48
N LYS A 11 -31.06 -2.21 -3.44
CA LYS A 11 -30.32 -3.47 -3.54
C LYS A 11 -28.83 -3.13 -3.65
N ILE A 12 -28.07 -3.31 -2.57
CA ILE A 12 -26.60 -3.36 -2.61
C ILE A 12 -26.27 -4.70 -3.29
N SER A 13 -26.43 -4.67 -4.60
CA SER A 13 -26.22 -5.74 -5.56
C SER A 13 -24.76 -6.17 -5.48
N LEU A 14 -24.50 -7.44 -5.12
CA LEU A 14 -23.38 -8.34 -5.46
C LEU A 14 -21.91 -7.83 -5.47
N PHE A 15 -21.65 -6.56 -5.74
CA PHE A 15 -20.36 -5.87 -5.80
C PHE A 15 -19.63 -5.74 -4.46
N ALA A 16 -20.36 -5.51 -3.36
CA ALA A 16 -19.74 -5.46 -2.03
C ALA A 16 -19.15 -6.82 -1.63
N TRP A 17 -19.72 -7.92 -2.14
CA TRP A 17 -19.22 -9.27 -1.93
C TRP A 17 -18.05 -9.61 -2.87
N ALA A 18 -18.01 -9.08 -4.09
CA ALA A 18 -16.88 -9.29 -5.02
C ALA A 18 -15.57 -8.63 -4.53
N LEU A 19 -15.65 -7.43 -3.95
CA LEU A 19 -14.50 -6.75 -3.32
C LEU A 19 -14.01 -7.46 -2.04
N LEU A 20 -14.94 -8.02 -1.26
CA LEU A 20 -14.62 -8.84 -0.09
C LEU A 20 -14.01 -10.20 -0.51
N LEU A 21 -14.47 -10.80 -1.61
CA LEU A 21 -13.90 -12.03 -2.17
C LEU A 21 -12.52 -11.81 -2.80
N PHE A 22 -12.20 -10.62 -3.33
CA PHE A 22 -10.85 -10.31 -3.85
C PHE A 22 -9.81 -10.18 -2.72
N PHE A 23 -10.23 -9.79 -1.50
CA PHE A 23 -9.37 -9.75 -0.32
C PHE A 23 -9.36 -11.06 0.49
N LEU A 24 -10.46 -11.83 0.48
CA LEU A 24 -10.57 -13.11 1.20
C LEU A 24 -10.00 -14.27 0.38
N ALA A 25 -10.14 -14.22 -0.95
CA ALA A 25 -9.34 -14.99 -1.90
C ALA A 25 -8.24 -14.08 -2.44
N GLY A 26 -7.24 -13.79 -1.59
CA GLY A 26 -5.92 -13.45 -2.10
C GLY A 26 -5.45 -14.54 -3.08
N PRO A 27 -4.31 -14.39 -3.77
CA PRO A 27 -3.81 -15.43 -4.65
C PRO A 27 -3.38 -16.65 -3.80
N ALA A 28 -4.36 -17.46 -3.39
CA ALA A 28 -4.21 -18.86 -2.99
C ALA A 28 -4.01 -19.74 -4.23
N LEU A 29 -3.43 -19.17 -5.28
CA LEU A 29 -3.07 -19.82 -6.52
C LEU A 29 -1.62 -19.44 -6.84
N GLY A 30 -0.68 -19.99 -6.07
CA GLY A 30 0.72 -20.01 -6.48
C GLY A 30 1.81 -19.86 -5.41
N GLU A 31 1.51 -19.68 -4.12
CA GLU A 31 2.56 -19.79 -3.10
C GLU A 31 2.92 -21.27 -2.89
N GLN A 32 3.76 -21.81 -3.77
CA GLN A 32 4.62 -22.93 -3.41
C GLN A 32 5.42 -22.50 -2.17
N PRO A 33 5.44 -23.29 -1.09
CA PRO A 33 6.27 -22.96 0.06
C PRO A 33 7.71 -22.94 -0.44
N GLN A 34 8.27 -21.74 -0.58
CA GLN A 34 9.68 -21.58 -0.91
C GLN A 34 10.47 -22.24 0.21
N LYS A 35 10.99 -23.44 -0.06
CA LYS A 35 11.97 -24.12 0.79
C LYS A 35 13.19 -23.21 0.80
N ARG A 36 13.24 -22.30 1.78
CA ARG A 36 14.43 -21.56 2.15
C ARG A 36 15.52 -22.62 2.39
N PRO A 37 16.66 -22.57 1.66
CA PRO A 37 17.81 -23.38 2.03
C PRO A 37 18.16 -23.06 3.48
N GLN A 38 17.87 -24.01 4.37
CA GLN A 38 18.38 -23.98 5.74
C GLN A 38 19.84 -24.36 5.67
N ASP A 39 20.72 -23.39 5.43
CA ASP A 39 22.14 -23.58 5.66
C ASP A 39 22.75 -22.36 6.40
N LYS A 40 23.15 -22.67 7.63
CA LYS A 40 24.12 -22.05 8.53
C LYS A 40 23.79 -20.75 9.32
N PRO A 41 23.85 -20.82 10.68
CA PRO A 41 23.77 -19.64 11.56
C PRO A 41 24.95 -18.64 11.39
N ALA A 42 26.03 -19.05 10.71
CA ALA A 42 27.19 -18.20 10.43
C ALA A 42 26.89 -17.00 9.51
N SER A 43 25.90 -17.10 8.61
CA SER A 43 25.50 -15.96 7.76
C SER A 43 24.59 -14.97 8.50
N ALA A 44 23.88 -15.42 9.53
CA ALA A 44 23.03 -14.57 10.36
C ALA A 44 23.90 -13.78 11.35
N GLU A 45 24.91 -14.40 11.95
CA GLU A 45 25.89 -13.73 12.81
C GLU A 45 26.77 -12.75 12.02
N ALA A 46 27.21 -13.12 10.81
CA ALA A 46 27.92 -12.20 9.92
C ALA A 46 27.04 -11.06 9.39
N ALA A 47 25.74 -11.29 9.18
CA ALA A 47 24.77 -10.25 8.82
C ALA A 47 24.49 -9.32 10.01
N VAL A 48 24.40 -9.85 11.24
CA VAL A 48 24.24 -9.07 12.48
C VAL A 48 25.49 -8.23 12.79
N GLU A 49 26.69 -8.72 12.45
CA GLU A 49 27.92 -7.95 12.62
C GLU A 49 28.15 -6.92 11.50
N ALA A 50 27.68 -7.20 10.28
CA ALA A 50 27.60 -6.22 9.20
C ALA A 50 26.54 -5.12 9.46
N ASP A 51 25.43 -5.48 10.12
CA ASP A 51 24.32 -4.61 10.54
C ASP A 51 24.71 -3.60 11.63
N ARG A 52 25.72 -3.92 12.46
CA ARG A 52 26.30 -2.96 13.42
C ARG A 52 26.92 -1.73 12.74
N LYS A 53 27.29 -1.84 11.46
CA LYS A 53 27.72 -0.73 10.61
C LYS A 53 26.91 -0.73 9.32
N VAL A 54 25.64 -0.28 9.39
CA VAL A 54 24.89 0.18 8.21
C VAL A 54 25.74 1.23 7.49
N SER A 55 26.48 0.79 6.49
CA SER A 55 27.22 1.67 5.58
C SER A 55 26.21 2.24 4.60
N LEU A 56 26.03 3.56 4.62
CA LEU A 56 25.04 4.23 3.76
C LEU A 56 25.27 3.94 2.27
N GLN A 57 26.51 3.63 1.86
CA GLN A 57 26.84 3.46 0.44
C GLN A 57 26.22 2.20 -0.22
N PRO A 58 26.41 0.96 0.28
CA PRO A 58 25.75 -0.22 -0.27
C PRO A 58 24.22 -0.15 -0.15
N TYR A 59 23.69 0.44 0.93
CA TYR A 59 22.25 0.64 1.11
C TYR A 59 21.66 1.60 0.06
N LEU A 60 22.26 2.77 -0.16
CA LEU A 60 21.83 3.72 -1.19
C LEU A 60 21.99 3.15 -2.61
N LYS A 61 23.00 2.31 -2.82
CA LYS A 61 23.19 1.61 -4.08
C LYS A 61 22.07 0.60 -4.32
N GLY A 62 21.74 -0.22 -3.32
CA GLY A 62 20.59 -1.15 -3.36
C GLY A 62 19.28 -0.42 -3.69
N TYR A 63 19.00 0.66 -2.96
CA TYR A 63 17.85 1.55 -3.16
C TYR A 63 17.67 1.96 -4.64
N TYR A 64 18.75 2.42 -5.28
CA TYR A 64 18.70 2.83 -6.68
C TYR A 64 18.34 1.67 -7.62
N PHE A 65 18.92 0.49 -7.40
CA PHE A 65 18.68 -0.68 -8.24
C PHE A 65 17.28 -1.26 -8.04
N ASP A 66 16.79 -1.32 -6.80
CA ASP A 66 15.46 -1.85 -6.48
C ASP A 66 14.36 -0.91 -7.01
N THR A 67 14.51 0.40 -6.79
CA THR A 67 13.61 1.41 -7.36
C THR A 67 13.61 1.32 -8.90
N LYS A 68 14.79 1.23 -9.53
CA LYS A 68 14.90 1.08 -10.98
C LYS A 68 14.23 -0.20 -11.47
N ALA A 69 14.39 -1.31 -10.74
CA ALA A 69 13.73 -2.56 -11.06
C ALA A 69 12.21 -2.36 -11.04
N ILE A 70 11.63 -1.83 -9.97
CA ILE A 70 10.19 -1.59 -9.87
C ILE A 70 9.67 -0.72 -11.02
N LEU A 71 10.32 0.41 -11.29
CA LEU A 71 9.87 1.35 -12.34
C LEU A 71 9.97 0.77 -13.75
N THR A 72 10.89 -0.15 -13.98
CA THR A 72 11.06 -0.84 -15.27
C THR A 72 10.31 -2.17 -15.34
N ALA A 73 9.58 -2.55 -14.29
CA ALA A 73 8.83 -3.82 -14.24
C ALA A 73 7.85 -4.01 -15.40
N PRO A 74 7.06 -2.99 -15.80
CA PRO A 74 6.13 -3.16 -16.91
C PRO A 74 6.80 -3.58 -18.22
N ALA A 75 8.03 -3.14 -18.47
CA ALA A 75 8.75 -3.47 -19.70
C ALA A 75 9.17 -4.95 -19.80
N ARG A 76 9.13 -5.68 -18.69
CA ARG A 76 9.51 -7.10 -18.59
C ARG A 76 8.35 -8.00 -18.17
N TRP A 77 7.13 -7.47 -18.10
CA TRP A 77 5.96 -8.25 -17.71
C TRP A 77 5.59 -9.29 -18.75
N GLU A 78 5.24 -10.49 -18.28
CA GLU A 78 4.67 -11.58 -19.06
C GLU A 78 3.16 -11.38 -19.28
N ALA A 79 2.58 -12.19 -20.18
CA ALA A 79 1.16 -12.08 -20.55
C ALA A 79 0.21 -12.18 -19.34
N GLN A 80 0.54 -13.00 -18.34
CA GLN A 80 -0.24 -13.14 -17.13
C GLN A 80 -0.24 -11.85 -16.28
N GLU A 81 0.90 -11.19 -16.13
CA GLU A 81 1.02 -9.95 -15.37
C GLU A 81 0.24 -8.82 -16.05
N TRP A 82 0.31 -8.76 -17.38
CA TRP A 82 -0.51 -7.83 -18.16
C TRP A 82 -2.01 -8.10 -18.04
N LEU A 83 -2.43 -9.36 -18.00
CA LEU A 83 -3.83 -9.73 -17.80
C LEU A 83 -4.33 -9.27 -16.42
N VAL A 84 -3.53 -9.49 -15.37
CA VAL A 84 -3.86 -9.03 -14.02
C VAL A 84 -3.92 -7.50 -13.96
N ALA A 85 -2.92 -6.82 -14.53
CA ALA A 85 -2.90 -5.35 -14.60
C ALA A 85 -4.13 -4.81 -15.34
N GLY A 86 -4.48 -5.40 -16.49
CA GLY A 86 -5.66 -5.04 -17.27
C GLY A 86 -6.97 -5.27 -16.49
N ALA A 87 -7.08 -6.37 -15.76
CA ALA A 87 -8.24 -6.64 -14.90
C ALA A 87 -8.39 -5.60 -13.79
N VAL A 88 -7.29 -5.25 -13.10
CA VAL A 88 -7.27 -4.22 -12.06
C VAL A 88 -7.66 -2.86 -12.63
N VAL A 89 -7.07 -2.46 -13.76
CA VAL A 89 -7.41 -1.19 -14.44
C VAL A 89 -8.86 -1.18 -14.91
N GLY A 90 -9.38 -2.30 -15.43
CA GLY A 90 -10.77 -2.44 -15.86
C GLY A 90 -11.75 -2.24 -14.71
N VAL A 91 -11.50 -2.86 -13.55
CA VAL A 91 -12.30 -2.66 -12.34
C VAL A 91 -12.21 -1.21 -11.86
N ALA A 92 -11.01 -0.63 -11.81
CA ALA A 92 -10.81 0.75 -11.40
C ALA A 92 -11.55 1.75 -12.31
N ALA A 93 -11.48 1.56 -13.63
CA ALA A 93 -12.20 2.37 -14.60
C ALA A 93 -13.72 2.20 -14.47
N GLY A 94 -14.20 0.97 -14.21
CA GLY A 94 -15.60 0.71 -13.92
C GLY A 94 -16.09 1.45 -12.66
N LEU A 95 -15.33 1.39 -11.56
CA LEU A 95 -15.63 2.13 -10.33
C LEU A 95 -15.59 3.65 -10.55
N TYR A 96 -14.61 4.12 -11.32
CA TYR A 96 -14.46 5.53 -11.65
C TYR A 96 -15.69 6.09 -12.39
N ALA A 97 -16.36 5.28 -13.23
CA ALA A 97 -17.59 5.68 -13.90
C ALA A 97 -18.74 5.99 -12.92
N TYR A 98 -18.70 5.45 -11.69
CA TYR A 98 -19.69 5.66 -10.63
C TYR A 98 -19.16 6.54 -9.48
N ASP A 99 -18.01 7.19 -9.64
CA ASP A 99 -17.36 7.96 -8.56
C ASP A 99 -18.27 9.07 -8.00
N GLN A 100 -19.01 9.77 -8.87
CA GLN A 100 -19.93 10.83 -8.45
C GLN A 100 -21.08 10.31 -7.59
N ASP A 101 -21.73 9.22 -8.03
CA ASP A 101 -22.83 8.60 -7.28
C ASP A 101 -22.35 8.08 -5.92
N LEU A 102 -21.17 7.46 -5.89
CA LEU A 102 -20.56 6.95 -4.67
C LEU A 102 -20.20 8.10 -3.70
N LYS A 103 -19.62 9.17 -4.22
CA LYS A 103 -19.32 10.38 -3.47
C LYS A 103 -20.58 10.98 -2.87
N GLU A 104 -21.64 11.17 -3.67
CA GLU A 104 -22.90 11.69 -3.16
C GLU A 104 -23.54 10.78 -2.12
N TRP A 105 -23.53 9.47 -2.34
CA TRP A 105 -24.05 8.48 -1.41
C TRP A 105 -23.33 8.55 -0.05
N ALA A 106 -22.00 8.72 -0.07
CA ALA A 106 -21.18 8.86 1.12
C ALA A 106 -21.44 10.19 1.83
N GLN A 107 -21.48 11.30 1.09
CA GLN A 107 -21.76 12.63 1.65
C GLN A 107 -23.15 12.71 2.29
N LYS A 108 -24.17 12.10 1.68
CA LYS A 108 -25.54 12.02 2.21
C LYS A 108 -25.64 11.23 3.53
N ARG A 109 -24.67 10.36 3.84
CA ARG A 109 -24.61 9.53 5.05
C ARG A 109 -23.62 10.03 6.11
N ARG A 110 -22.99 11.17 5.84
CA ARG A 110 -22.01 11.76 6.73
C ARG A 110 -22.66 12.15 8.06
N ASN A 111 -22.01 11.78 9.15
CA ASN A 111 -22.39 12.16 10.50
C ASN A 111 -21.15 12.51 11.33
N ARG A 112 -21.36 12.91 12.58
CA ARG A 112 -20.26 13.31 13.49
C ARG A 112 -19.19 12.22 13.64
N THR A 113 -19.59 10.97 13.81
CA THR A 113 -18.65 9.85 13.95
C THR A 113 -17.81 9.63 12.70
N THR A 114 -18.44 9.65 11.51
CA THR A 114 -17.69 9.49 10.25
C THR A 114 -16.75 10.67 9.99
N ASP A 115 -17.16 11.88 10.37
CA ASP A 115 -16.32 13.08 10.26
C ASP A 115 -15.12 13.02 11.20
N ASP A 116 -15.30 12.57 12.44
CA ASP A 116 -14.23 12.45 13.42
C ASP A 116 -13.21 11.38 12.99
N ILE A 117 -13.68 10.23 12.47
CA ILE A 117 -12.80 9.20 11.89
C ILE A 117 -12.02 9.78 10.70
N ALA A 118 -12.68 10.45 9.77
CA ALA A 118 -12.02 11.03 8.60
C ALA A 118 -10.92 12.03 9.00
N ARG A 119 -11.21 12.93 9.95
CA ARG A 119 -10.22 13.90 10.48
C ARG A 119 -9.05 13.22 11.17
N PHE A 120 -9.28 12.12 11.88
CA PHE A 120 -8.21 11.37 12.52
C PHE A 120 -7.32 10.67 11.48
N THR A 121 -7.91 10.12 10.41
CA THR A 121 -7.16 9.36 9.39
C THR A 121 -6.48 10.22 8.33
N GLU A 122 -7.02 11.39 8.01
CA GLU A 122 -6.53 12.29 6.94
C GLU A 122 -5.03 12.63 7.06
N PRO A 123 -4.46 12.91 8.24
CA PRO A 123 -3.05 13.27 8.38
C PRO A 123 -2.07 12.14 8.04
N PHE A 124 -2.48 10.86 8.21
CA PHE A 124 -1.64 9.71 7.85
C PHE A 124 -1.40 9.64 6.34
N GLY A 125 -2.42 9.96 5.54
CA GLY A 125 -2.32 10.00 4.07
C GLY A 125 -1.50 11.19 3.55
N LYS A 126 -1.43 12.29 4.30
CA LYS A 126 -0.59 13.46 3.97
C LYS A 126 0.87 13.30 4.36
N GLY A 127 1.24 12.18 4.99
CA GLY A 127 2.59 11.93 5.49
C GLY A 127 2.97 12.75 6.73
N PHE A 128 2.06 13.56 7.28
CA PHE A 128 2.35 14.48 8.38
C PHE A 128 2.74 13.75 9.66
N TYR A 129 2.12 12.59 9.93
CA TYR A 129 2.52 11.71 11.03
C TYR A 129 3.44 10.58 10.58
N THR A 130 3.26 10.07 9.36
CA THR A 130 4.01 8.91 8.85
C THR A 130 5.50 9.18 8.76
N VAL A 131 5.92 10.32 8.21
CA VAL A 131 7.36 10.63 8.05
C VAL A 131 8.05 10.84 9.41
N PRO A 132 7.50 11.67 10.34
CA PRO A 132 8.07 11.77 11.68
C PRO A 132 8.07 10.45 12.45
N ALA A 133 7.02 9.63 12.33
CA ALA A 133 6.96 8.32 12.99
C ALA A 133 8.07 7.37 12.50
N LEU A 134 8.36 7.36 11.20
CA LEU A 134 9.49 6.61 10.64
C LEU A 134 10.84 7.17 11.14
N GLY A 135 10.97 8.49 11.23
CA GLY A 135 12.15 9.13 11.82
C GLY A 135 12.36 8.76 13.29
N LEU A 136 11.28 8.71 14.08
CA LEU A 136 11.31 8.25 15.47
C LEU A 136 11.64 6.76 15.57
N LEU A 137 11.09 5.92 14.69
CA LEU A 137 11.42 4.49 14.63
C LEU A 137 12.91 4.27 14.33
N TYR A 138 13.47 5.05 13.40
CA TYR A 138 14.90 5.03 13.11
C TYR A 138 15.73 5.48 14.32
N ALA A 139 15.36 6.59 14.97
CA ALA A 139 16.05 7.09 16.17
C ALA A 139 15.97 6.10 17.34
N TYR A 140 14.83 5.43 17.50
CA TYR A 140 14.64 4.35 18.46
C TYR A 140 15.58 3.19 18.17
N GLY A 141 15.54 2.64 16.95
CA GLY A 141 16.46 1.58 16.53
C GLY A 141 17.92 2.00 16.65
N TYR A 142 18.23 3.29 16.47
CA TYR A 142 19.54 3.85 16.75
C TYR A 142 19.91 3.72 18.23
N ALA A 143 19.06 4.22 19.13
CA ALA A 143 19.29 4.23 20.56
C ALA A 143 19.39 2.83 21.20
N VAL A 144 18.65 1.84 20.70
CA VAL A 144 18.64 0.47 21.26
C VAL A 144 19.46 -0.55 20.45
N GLU A 145 20.24 -0.09 19.47
CA GLU A 145 21.02 -0.95 18.56
C GLU A 145 20.20 -2.02 17.82
N ASP A 146 18.92 -1.74 17.53
CA ASP A 146 18.05 -2.62 16.75
C ASP A 146 18.14 -2.27 15.26
N GLY A 147 18.94 -3.05 14.51
CA GLY A 147 19.11 -2.89 13.08
C GLY A 147 17.84 -3.12 12.27
N LYS A 148 16.93 -4.03 12.72
CA LYS A 148 15.65 -4.27 12.04
C LYS A 148 14.73 -3.07 12.13
N ALA A 149 14.70 -2.41 13.28
CA ALA A 149 13.93 -1.17 13.46
C ALA A 149 14.45 -0.05 12.55
N ARG A 150 15.78 0.10 12.42
CA ARG A 150 16.40 1.06 11.50
C ARG A 150 16.09 0.73 10.03
N GLU A 151 16.24 -0.53 9.63
CA GLU A 151 15.96 -1.00 8.27
C GLU A 151 14.49 -0.79 7.90
N THR A 152 13.57 -1.16 8.79
CA THR A 152 12.12 -0.98 8.58
C THR A 152 11.78 0.49 8.40
N ALA A 153 12.37 1.37 9.22
CA ALA A 153 12.17 2.81 9.09
C ALA A 153 12.63 3.33 7.72
N LEU A 154 13.82 2.90 7.27
CA LEU A 154 14.37 3.28 5.96
C LEU A 154 13.53 2.76 4.79
N LEU A 155 13.13 1.48 4.81
CA LEU A 155 12.23 0.89 3.80
C LEU A 155 10.87 1.60 3.75
N GLY A 156 10.36 2.03 4.91
CA GLY A 156 9.14 2.82 5.00
C GLY A 156 9.27 4.18 4.31
N VAL A 157 10.40 4.87 4.51
CA VAL A 157 10.69 6.16 3.85
C VAL A 157 10.82 5.97 2.34
N GLU A 158 11.53 4.92 1.89
CA GLU A 158 11.64 4.56 0.49
C GLU A 158 10.27 4.36 -0.17
N SER A 159 9.45 3.51 0.44
CA SER A 159 8.10 3.21 -0.05
C SER A 159 7.24 4.48 -0.13
N PHE A 160 7.35 5.36 0.86
CA PHE A 160 6.65 6.64 0.85
C PHE A 160 7.08 7.52 -0.33
N VAL A 161 8.38 7.68 -0.57
CA VAL A 161 8.90 8.50 -1.68
C VAL A 161 8.49 7.94 -3.03
N ILE A 162 8.66 6.64 -3.25
CA ILE A 162 8.28 5.98 -4.52
C ILE A 162 6.78 6.16 -4.78
N SER A 163 5.94 5.94 -3.75
CA SER A 163 4.49 6.14 -3.85
C SER A 163 4.12 7.59 -4.20
N GLN A 164 4.80 8.59 -3.63
CA GLN A 164 4.57 9.99 -3.95
C GLN A 164 4.94 10.30 -5.40
N VAL A 165 6.12 9.85 -5.86
CA VAL A 165 6.55 10.04 -7.25
C VAL A 165 5.55 9.43 -8.22
N PHE A 166 5.14 8.17 -7.98
CA PHE A 166 4.15 7.49 -8.82
C PHE A 166 2.81 8.24 -8.85
N THR A 167 2.33 8.67 -7.68
CA THR A 167 1.09 9.45 -7.58
C THR A 167 1.17 10.75 -8.36
N GLN A 168 2.30 11.46 -8.29
CA GLN A 168 2.51 12.71 -9.03
C GLN A 168 2.53 12.47 -10.53
N ILE A 169 3.23 11.43 -11.01
CA ILE A 169 3.23 11.06 -12.43
C ILE A 169 1.80 10.81 -12.91
N LEU A 170 1.00 10.06 -12.15
CA LEU A 170 -0.40 9.78 -12.51
C LEU A 170 -1.25 11.05 -12.57
N LYS A 171 -1.10 11.95 -11.59
CA LYS A 171 -1.77 13.26 -11.57
C LYS A 171 -1.44 14.08 -12.82
N TYR A 172 -0.14 14.22 -13.13
CA TYR A 172 0.30 14.90 -14.34
C TYR A 172 -0.21 14.25 -15.62
N ALA A 173 -0.13 12.92 -15.73
CA ALA A 173 -0.59 12.19 -16.92
C ALA A 173 -2.09 12.32 -17.14
N THR A 174 -2.88 12.31 -16.07
CA THR A 174 -4.35 12.40 -16.12
C THR A 174 -4.89 13.83 -16.08
N HIS A 175 -4.02 14.85 -16.03
CA HIS A 175 -4.38 16.26 -15.87
C HIS A 175 -5.29 16.49 -14.66
N ARG A 176 -4.96 15.85 -13.53
CA ARG A 176 -5.72 15.84 -12.28
C ARG A 176 -4.86 16.28 -11.11
#